data_AF-A0A5Q0TGH2-F1
#
_entry.id   AF-A0A5Q0TGH2-F1
#
_cell.length_a   1.000
_cell.length_b   1.000
_cell.length_c   1.000
_cell.angle_alpha   90.00
_cell.angle_beta   90.00
_cell.angle_gamma   90.00
#
_symmetry.space_group_name_H-M   'P 1'
#
loop_
_entity.id
_entity.type
_entity.pdbx_description
1 polymer ?
#
loop_
_entity_poly.entity_id
_entity_poly.type
_entity_poly.pdbx_seq_one_letter_code
_entity_poly.pdbx_strand_id
1 'polypeptide(L)' 'MTLNEFAKKKNIKIGDVVAMSGFGRSTLFNWWSDPKTRTRAIVVVLGCIEAKKYTLVLNNAEIRELITSLDTM' A
#
# COMPACT_ATOMS: atom_id res chain seq x y z
N MET A 1 9.45 -10.20 -13.90
CA MET A 1 8.10 -9.65 -13.72
C MET A 1 8.21 -8.24 -13.14
N THR A 2 7.66 -7.25 -13.84
CA THR A 2 7.59 -5.85 -13.39
C THR A 2 6.48 -5.65 -12.36
N LEU A 3 6.51 -4.53 -11.64
CA LEU A 3 5.44 -4.16 -10.70
C LEU A 3 4.09 -4.03 -11.43
N ASN A 4 4.08 -3.49 -12.65
CA ASN A 4 2.85 -3.37 -13.45
C ASN A 4 2.27 -4.74 -13.84
N GLU A 5 3.11 -5.69 -14.24
CA GLU A 5 2.67 -7.05 -14.57
C GLU A 5 2.12 -7.77 -13.34
N PHE A 6 2.81 -7.63 -12.19
CA PHE A 6 2.34 -8.18 -10.92
C PHE A 6 0.99 -7.57 -10.52
N ALA A 7 0.87 -6.25 -10.59
CA ALA A 7 -0.34 -5.53 -10.24
C ALA A 7 -1.51 -5.94 -11.15
N LYS A 8 -1.29 -6.01 -12.46
CA LYS A 8 -2.29 -6.49 -13.42
C LYS A 8 -2.72 -7.93 -13.12
N LYS A 9 -1.77 -8.84 -12.90
CA LYS A 9 -2.04 -10.26 -12.59
C LYS A 9 -2.85 -10.43 -11.31
N LYS A 10 -2.70 -9.52 -10.34
CA LYS A 10 -3.35 -9.56 -9.03
C LYS A 10 -4.51 -8.57 -8.89
N ASN A 11 -4.92 -7.90 -9.98
CA ASN A 11 -5.97 -6.87 -9.97
C ASN A 11 -5.73 -5.75 -8.94
N ILE A 12 -4.46 -5.35 -8.76
CA ILE A 12 -4.04 -4.30 -7.83
C ILE A 12 -4.02 -2.96 -8.56
N LYS A 13 -4.67 -1.95 -7.99
CA LYS A 13 -4.53 -0.56 -8.45
C LYS A 13 -3.32 0.07 -7.75
N ILE A 14 -2.26 0.35 -8.51
CA ILE A 14 -1.04 0.99 -7.97
C ILE A 14 -1.32 2.37 -7.36
N GLY A 15 -2.30 3.11 -7.89
CA GLY A 15 -2.72 4.39 -7.30
C GLY A 15 -3.15 4.25 -5.84
N ASP A 16 -3.89 3.19 -5.52
CA ASP A 16 -4.33 2.91 -4.14
C ASP A 16 -3.14 2.59 -3.24
N VAL A 17 -2.16 1.83 -3.74
CA VAL A 17 -0.93 1.52 -2.99
C VAL A 17 -0.12 2.79 -2.71
N VAL A 18 0.00 3.69 -3.68
CA VAL A 18 0.67 4.98 -3.50
C VAL A 18 -0.03 5.82 -2.44
N ALA A 19 -1.36 5.93 -2.51
CA ALA A 19 -2.15 6.67 -1.54
C ALA A 19 -2.04 6.08 -0.12
N MET A 20 -2.10 4.75 0.01
CA MET A 20 -2.08 4.08 1.31
C MET A 20 -0.69 3.95 1.93
N SER A 21 0.36 3.82 1.12
CA SER A 21 1.72 3.65 1.62
C SER A 21 2.45 4.97 1.93
N GLY A 22 1.95 6.09 1.39
CA GLY A 22 2.64 7.38 1.43
C GLY A 22 3.88 7.46 0.54
N PHE A 23 4.30 6.37 -0.10
CA PHE A 23 5.46 6.36 -0.99
C PHE A 23 5.07 6.77 -2.41
N GLY A 24 5.89 7.64 -3.00
CA GLY A 24 5.76 8.01 -4.40
C GLY A 24 5.87 6.81 -5.35
N ARG A 25 5.19 6.93 -6.50
CA ARG A 25 5.20 5.88 -7.54
C ARG A 25 6.61 5.52 -7.99
N SER A 26 7.48 6.50 -8.24
CA SER A 26 8.87 6.26 -8.64
C SER A 26 9.64 5.43 -7.61
N THR A 27 9.47 5.72 -6.32
CA THR A 27 10.11 4.98 -5.21
C THR A 27 9.71 3.50 -5.23
N LEU A 28 8.42 3.20 -5.37
CA LEU A 28 7.95 1.82 -5.41
C LEU A 28 8.48 1.06 -6.63
N PHE A 29 8.57 1.72 -7.79
CA PHE A 29 9.10 1.12 -9.01
C PHE A 29 10.61 0.88 -8.91
N ASN A 30 11.35 1.85 -8.38
CA ASN A 30 12.79 1.72 -8.14
C ASN A 30 13.08 0.61 -7.13
N TRP A 31 12.31 0.53 -6.05
CA TRP A 31 12.49 -0.55 -5.08
C TRP A 31 12.15 -1.91 -5.66
N TRP A 32 11.13 -2.01 -6.50
CA TRP A 32 10.77 -3.26 -7.16
C TRP A 32 11.85 -3.73 -8.14
N SER A 33 12.47 -2.82 -8.89
CA SER A 33 13.49 -3.16 -9.88
C SER A 33 14.79 -3.64 -9.23
N ASP A 34 15.22 -3.04 -8.11
CA ASP A 34 16.43 -3.43 -7.38
C ASP A 34 16.21 -4.67 -6.48
N PRO A 35 16.94 -5.78 -6.70
CA PRO A 35 16.86 -6.98 -5.87
C PRO A 35 17.02 -6.74 -4.36
N LYS A 36 17.86 -5.77 -3.94
CA LYS A 36 18.12 -5.49 -2.52
C LYS A 36 16.92 -4.89 -1.81
N THR A 37 16.05 -4.20 -2.55
CA THR A 37 14.86 -3.53 -2.01
C THR A 37 13.55 -4.15 -2.49
N ARG A 38 13.60 -5.12 -3.41
CA ARG A 38 12.41 -5.75 -4.00
C ARG A 38 11.49 -6.35 -2.95
N THR A 39 12.05 -7.03 -1.95
CA THR A 39 11.27 -7.62 -0.85
C THR A 39 10.50 -6.55 -0.08
N ARG A 40 11.10 -5.37 0.16
CA ARG A 40 10.43 -4.23 0.79
C ARG A 40 9.24 -3.78 -0.05
N ALA A 41 9.43 -3.59 -1.36
CA ALA A 41 8.35 -3.19 -2.25
C ALA A 41 7.19 -4.21 -2.25
N ILE A 42 7.50 -5.51 -2.26
CA ILE A 42 6.50 -6.58 -2.18
C ILE A 42 5.71 -6.51 -0.87
N VAL A 43 6.39 -6.39 0.27
CA VAL A 43 5.74 -6.29 1.59
C VAL A 43 4.82 -5.08 1.67
N VAL A 44 5.28 -3.91 1.20
CA VAL A 44 4.46 -2.68 1.18
C VAL A 44 3.22 -2.88 0.31
N VAL A 45 3.39 -3.36 -0.92
CA VAL A 45 2.26 -3.57 -1.86
C VAL A 45 1.23 -4.55 -1.27
N LEU A 46 1.69 -5.70 -0.79
CA LEU A 46 0.80 -6.71 -0.18
C LEU A 46 0.15 -6.20 1.10
N GLY A 47 0.90 -5.50 1.94
CA GLY A 47 0.40 -4.88 3.17
C GLY A 47 -0.70 -3.86 2.90
N CYS A 48 -0.54 -2.98 1.91
CA CYS A 48 -1.58 -2.03 1.52
C CYS A 48 -2.85 -2.74 1.01
N ILE A 49 -2.71 -3.81 0.24
CA ILE A 49 -3.86 -4.58 -0.26
C ILE A 49 -4.60 -5.27 0.88
N GLU A 50 -3.85 -5.85 1.82
CA GLU A 50 -4.43 -6.50 2.98
C GLU A 50 -5.15 -5.48 3.85
N ALA A 51 -4.47 -4.37 4.19
CA ALA A 51 -5.05 -3.26 4.91
C ALA A 51 -6.30 -2.72 4.21
N LYS A 52 -6.35 -2.68 2.87
CA LYS A 52 -7.51 -2.21 2.09
C LYS A 52 -8.77 -3.01 2.37
N LYS A 53 -8.65 -4.33 2.55
CA LYS A 53 -9.78 -5.19 2.91
C LYS A 53 -10.39 -4.74 4.23
N TYR A 54 -9.54 -4.40 5.18
CA TYR A 54 -9.95 -3.91 6.48
C TYR A 54 -10.37 -2.45 6.45
N THR A 55 -9.78 -1.57 5.63
CA THR A 55 -10.22 -0.16 5.52
C THR A 55 -11.62 -0.04 4.93
N LEU A 56 -12.04 -0.97 4.08
CA LEU A 56 -13.44 -1.13 3.67
C LEU A 56 -14.36 -1.58 4.82
N VAL A 57 -13.82 -2.36 5.77
CA VAL A 57 -14.48 -2.67 7.06
C VAL A 57 -14.41 -1.47 8.02
N LEU A 58 -13.41 -0.58 7.87
CA LEU A 58 -13.26 0.70 8.59
C LEU A 58 -14.19 1.82 8.11
N ASN A 59 -15.30 1.48 7.44
CA ASN A 59 -16.49 2.34 7.53
C ASN A 59 -17.10 2.32 8.96
N ASN A 60 -16.37 1.76 9.93
CA ASN A 60 -16.55 1.88 11.36
C ASN A 60 -15.97 3.23 11.86
N ALA A 61 -16.87 4.08 12.35
CA ALA A 61 -16.54 5.42 12.84
C ALA A 61 -15.48 5.43 13.96
N GLU A 62 -15.49 4.41 14.82
CA GLU A 62 -14.62 4.32 16.00
C GLU A 62 -13.13 4.25 15.63
N ILE A 63 -12.80 3.50 14.57
CA ILE A 63 -11.40 3.40 14.11
C ILE A 63 -10.97 4.68 13.40
N ARG A 64 -11.89 5.38 12.72
CA ARG A 64 -11.62 6.67 12.10
C ARG A 64 -11.28 7.73 13.15
N GLU A 65 -12.01 7.73 14.28
CA GLU A 65 -11.73 8.58 15.44
C GLU A 65 -10.39 8.23 16.10
N LEU A 66 -10.09 6.93 16.28
CA LEU A 66 -8.82 6.49 16.84
C LEU A 66 -7.61 6.90 15.98
N ILE A 67 -7.69 6.79 14.66
CA ILE A 67 -6.59 7.24 13.78
C ILE A 67 -6.39 8.75 13.91
N THR A 68 -7.48 9.52 13.97
CA THR A 68 -7.43 10.98 14.12
C THR A 68 -6.81 11.41 15.45
N SER A 69 -7.08 10.68 16.55
CA SER A 69 -6.50 11.00 17.86
C SER A 69 -5.01 10.71 17.95
N LEU A 70 -4.51 9.71 17.21
CA LEU A 70 -3.10 9.35 17.17
C LEU A 70 -2.25 10.31 16.32
N ASP A 71 -2.82 10.90 15.27
CA ASP A 71 -2.14 11.88 14.39
C ASP A 71 -1.93 13.27 15.03
N THR A 72 -2.53 13.52 16.21
CA THR A 72 -2.42 14.80 16.94
C THR A 72 -1.46 14.77 18.13
N MET A 73 -0.68 13.69 18.29
CA MET A 73 0.44 13.59 19.23
C MET A 73 1.78 13.77 18.53
#